data_AF-A0A3L8SUI5-F1
#
_entry.id   AF-A0A3L8SUI5-F1
#
_cell.length_a   1.000
_cell.length_b   1.000
_cell.length_c   1.000
_cell.angle_alpha   90.00
_cell.angle_beta   90.00
_cell.angle_gamma   90.00
#
_symmetry.space_group_name_H-M   'P 1'
#
loop_
_entity.id
_entity.type
_entity.pdbx_description
1 polymer ?
#
loop_
_entity_poly.entity_id
_entity_poly.type
_entity_poly.pdbx_seq_one_letter_code
_entity_poly.pdbx_strand_id
1 'polypeptide(L)' 'MYPGNKRKKLWREEKERLLKMTLEERRKEYLGDYVALKTIPTWMEDLKSKSESDGCVLNRHKAAEWYKSDHMIW' A
#
# COMPACT_ATOMS: atom_id res chain seq x y z
N MET A 1 -5.19 -1.04 -43.06
CA MET A 1 -4.46 -0.96 -41.77
C MET A 1 -5.43 -0.44 -40.71
N TYR A 2 -5.82 -1.26 -39.72
CA TYR A 2 -6.90 -0.91 -38.78
C TYR A 2 -6.53 0.31 -37.91
N PRO A 3 -7.40 1.33 -37.74
CA PRO A 3 -7.10 2.54 -36.94
C PRO A 3 -7.13 2.28 -35.41
N GLY A 4 -7.00 1.03 -34.96
CA GLY A 4 -7.14 0.62 -33.56
C GLY A 4 -5.92 0.83 -32.68
N ASN A 5 -4.80 1.35 -33.22
CA ASN A 5 -3.54 1.46 -32.47
C ASN A 5 -3.20 2.87 -31.95
N LYS A 6 -3.96 3.91 -32.33
CA LYS A 6 -3.71 5.30 -31.87
C LYS A 6 -3.89 5.45 -30.36
N ARG A 7 -5.01 4.92 -29.83
CA ARG A 7 -5.27 4.89 -28.37
C ARG A 7 -4.18 4.12 -27.61
N LYS A 8 -3.64 3.05 -28.21
CA LYS A 8 -2.56 2.27 -27.60
C LYS A 8 -1.23 3.03 -27.54
N LYS A 9 -1.00 3.94 -28.48
CA LYS A 9 0.19 4.79 -28.49
C LYS A 9 0.08 5.90 -27.44
N LEU A 10 -1.09 6.54 -27.39
CA LEU A 10 -1.35 7.64 -26.45
C LEU A 10 -1.23 7.22 -24.97
N TRP A 11 -1.78 6.06 -24.56
CA TRP A 11 -1.63 5.63 -23.17
C TRP A 11 -0.19 5.25 -22.81
N ARG A 12 0.60 4.77 -23.79
CA ARG A 12 2.00 4.42 -23.57
C ARG A 12 2.87 5.67 -23.40
N GLU A 13 2.67 6.66 -24.26
CA GLU A 13 3.38 7.94 -24.18
C GLU A 13 3.06 8.66 -22.87
N GLU A 14 1.78 8.72 -22.48
CA GLU A 14 1.39 9.34 -21.21
C GLU A 14 1.88 8.53 -19.99
N LYS A 15 1.86 7.20 -20.06
CA LYS A 15 2.45 6.33 -19.02
C LYS A 15 3.95 6.60 -18.86
N GLU A 16 4.70 6.70 -19.94
CA GLU A 16 6.14 7.01 -19.89
C GLU A 16 6.42 8.42 -19.38
N ARG A 17 5.60 9.42 -19.77
CA ARG A 17 5.67 10.79 -19.25
C ARG A 17 5.47 10.80 -17.73
N LEU A 18 4.39 10.18 -17.25
CA LEU A 18 4.05 10.11 -15.83
C LEU A 18 5.04 9.29 -15.00
N LEU A 19 5.77 8.35 -15.60
CA LEU A 19 6.79 7.56 -14.90
C LEU A 19 8.13 8.31 -14.80
N LYS A 20 8.44 9.18 -15.77
CA LYS A 20 9.67 10.00 -15.78
C LYS A 20 9.57 11.27 -14.92
N MET A 21 8.36 11.75 -14.66
CA MET A 21 8.14 12.90 -13.77
C MET A 21 8.37 12.55 -12.30
N THR A 22 8.81 13.54 -11.53
CA THR A 22 8.94 13.40 -10.08
C THR A 22 7.58 13.40 -9.39
N LEU A 23 7.50 12.80 -8.20
CA LEU A 23 6.26 12.72 -7.43
C LEU A 23 5.68 14.11 -7.10
N GLU A 24 6.54 15.11 -6.95
CA GLU A 24 6.17 16.50 -6.66
C GLU A 24 5.52 17.20 -7.85
N GLU A 25 6.04 16.97 -9.06
CA GLU A 25 5.42 17.50 -10.29
C GLU A 25 4.08 16.82 -10.57
N ARG A 26 3.97 15.51 -10.31
CA ARG A 26 2.67 14.82 -10.42
C ARG A 26 1.62 15.36 -9.44
N ARG A 27 2.03 15.76 -8.23
CA ARG A 27 1.12 16.32 -7.23
C ARG A 27 0.50 17.65 -7.63
N LYS A 28 1.14 18.42 -8.51
CA LYS A 28 0.62 19.70 -9.03
C LYS A 28 -0.51 19.52 -10.06
N GLU A 29 -0.55 18.37 -10.74
CA GLU A 29 -1.57 18.06 -11.76
C GLU A 29 -2.81 17.37 -11.16
N TYR A 30 -2.87 17.12 -9.85
CA TYR A 30 -4.02 16.47 -9.23
C TYR A 30 -5.22 17.41 -9.16
N LEU A 31 -6.35 16.98 -9.72
CA LEU A 31 -7.62 17.71 -9.73
C LEU A 31 -8.37 17.65 -8.39
N GLY A 32 -7.77 17.13 -7.31
CA GLY A 32 -8.43 16.97 -6.02
C GLY A 32 -7.48 16.63 -4.86
N ASP A 33 -8.06 16.54 -3.67
CA ASP A 33 -7.35 16.20 -2.43
C ASP A 33 -6.72 14.81 -2.54
N TYR A 34 -5.41 14.72 -2.32
CA TYR A 34 -4.69 13.45 -2.33
C TYR A 34 -4.39 12.99 -0.91
N VAL A 35 -4.53 11.69 -0.65
CA VAL A 35 -4.09 11.08 0.61
C VAL A 35 -2.64 10.61 0.44
N ALA A 36 -1.74 11.10 1.27
CA ALA A 36 -0.36 10.65 1.23
C ALA A 36 -0.27 9.21 1.77
N LEU A 37 0.53 8.35 1.13
CA LEU A 37 0.71 6.98 1.63
C LEU A 37 1.19 6.95 3.09
N LYS A 38 1.99 7.93 3.50
CA LYS A 38 2.50 8.07 4.87
C LYS A 38 1.41 8.34 5.92
N THR A 39 0.25 8.85 5.50
CA THR A 39 -0.88 9.10 6.41
C THR A 39 -1.86 7.94 6.45
N ILE A 40 -1.69 6.92 5.58
CA ILE A 40 -2.49 5.70 5.62
C ILE A 40 -1.83 4.77 6.64
N PRO A 41 -2.50 4.44 7.75
CA PRO A 41 -1.94 3.53 8.74
C PRO A 41 -1.77 2.15 8.12
N THR A 42 -0.67 1.50 8.48
CA THR A 42 -0.51 0.07 8.18
C THR A 42 -1.44 -0.77 9.04
N TRP A 43 -1.78 -1.98 8.59
CA TRP A 43 -2.59 -2.91 9.38
C TRP A 43 -1.98 -3.19 10.76
N MET A 44 -0.65 -3.22 10.88
CA MET A 44 0.04 -3.38 12.16
C MET A 44 -0.14 -2.19 13.10
N GLU A 45 -0.12 -0.97 12.57
CA GLU A 45 -0.33 0.26 13.35
C GLU A 45 -1.80 0.41 13.78
N ASP A 46 -2.75 -0.02 12.95
CA ASP A 46 -4.17 -0.05 13.29
C ASP A 46 -4.46 -1.04 14.44
N LEU A 47 -3.85 -2.23 14.39
CA LEU A 47 -3.95 -3.22 15.47
C LEU A 47 -3.31 -2.72 16.78
N LYS A 48 -2.20 -1.98 16.70
CA LYS A 48 -1.55 -1.39 17.88
C LYS A 48 -2.41 -0.29 18.51
N SER A 49 -3.05 0.54 17.70
CA SER A 49 -3.95 1.61 18.16
C SER A 49 -5.22 1.05 18.80
N LYS A 50 -5.73 -0.08 18.31
CA LYS A 50 -6.84 -0.81 18.95
C LYS A 50 -6.45 -1.50 20.27
N SER A 51 -5.20 -1.92 20.42
CA SER A 51 -4.71 -2.57 21.66
C SER A 51 -4.57 -1.64 22.87
N GLU A 52 -4.50 -0.32 22.65
CA GLU A 52 -4.52 0.69 23.72
C GLU A 52 -5.95 1.05 24.17
N SER A 53 -6.96 0.84 23.31
CA SER A 53 -8.37 1.13 23.60
C SER A 53 -9.12 -0.07 24.18
N ASP A 54 -8.88 -1.27 23.66
CA ASP A 54 -9.40 -2.52 24.19
C ASP A 54 -8.18 -3.35 24.58
N GLY A 55 -8.07 -3.78 25.84
CA GLY A 55 -6.91 -4.49 26.41
C GLY A 55 -6.60 -5.85 25.79
N CYS A 56 -6.45 -5.93 24.47
CA CYS A 56 -5.96 -7.05 23.71
C CYS A 56 -4.43 -7.03 23.77
N VAL A 57 -3.92 -7.28 24.98
CA VAL A 57 -2.57 -7.80 25.16
C VAL A 57 -2.62 -9.25 24.69
N LEU A 58 -2.60 -9.45 23.36
CA LEU A 58 -2.32 -10.75 22.79
C LEU A 58 -0.88 -11.05 23.19
N ASN A 59 -0.77 -11.73 24.34
CA ASN A 59 0.46 -12.04 25.04
C ASN A 59 1.50 -12.47 24.01
N ARG A 60 2.53 -11.65 23.81
CA ARG A 60 3.69 -11.92 22.94
C ARG A 60 4.23 -13.35 23.13
N HIS A 61 4.09 -13.88 24.34
CA HIS A 61 4.38 -15.26 24.72
C HIS A 61 3.53 -16.31 23.99
N LYS A 62 2.21 -16.12 23.88
CA LYS A 62 1.33 -17.06 23.16
C LYS A 62 1.61 -17.06 21.66
N ALA A 63 1.81 -15.90 21.02
CA ALA A 63 2.12 -15.85 19.59
C ALA A 63 3.45 -16.58 19.25
N ALA A 64 4.45 -16.48 20.14
CA ALA A 64 5.71 -17.22 19.99
C ALA A 64 5.55 -18.73 20.24
N GLU A 65 4.62 -19.14 21.11
CA GLU A 65 4.26 -20.55 21.31
C GLU A 65 3.60 -21.15 20.07
N TRP A 66 2.62 -20.44 19.46
CA TRP A 66 1.98 -20.89 18.22
C TRP A 66 2.98 -21.03 17.07
N TYR A 67 3.89 -20.08 16.89
CA TYR A 67 4.92 -20.15 15.84
C TYR A 67 5.94 -21.29 16.06
N LYS A 68 6.19 -21.66 17.33
CA LYS A 68 7.03 -22.83 17.65
C LYS A 68 6.29 -24.15 17.52
N SER A 69 5.00 -24.20 17.84
CA SER A 69 4.16 -25.39 17.66
C SER A 69 3.97 -25.74 16.18
N ASP A 70 3.76 -24.74 15.31
CA ASP A 70 3.63 -24.99 13.87
C ASP A 70 4.96 -25.41 13.20
N HIS A 71 6.11 -25.05 13.79
CA HIS A 71 7.44 -25.44 13.30
C HIS A 71 7.97 -26.75 13.92
N MET A 72 7.18 -27.42 14.78
CA MET A 72 7.50 -28.74 15.36
C MET A 72 6.56 -29.85 14.89
N ILE A 73 5.85 -29.65 13.77
CA ILE A 73 5.17 -30.72 13.04
C ILE A 73 5.85 -30.89 11.67
N TRP A 74 7.03 -31.49 11.69
CA TRP A 74 7.57 -32.36 10.64
C TRP A 74 8.55 -33.34 11.29
#